data_AF-A0A382DR01-F1
#
_entry.id   AF-A0A382DR01-F1
#
_cell.length_a   1.000
_cell.length_b   1.000
_cell.length_c   1.000
_cell.angle_alpha   90.00
_cell.angle_beta   90.00
_cell.angle_gamma   90.00
#
_symmetry.space_group_name_H-M   'P 1'
#
loop_
_entity.id
_entity.type
_entity.pdbx_description
1 polymer ?
#
loop_
_entity_poly.entity_id
_entity_poly.type
_entity_poly.pdbx_seq_one_letter_code
_entity_poly.pdbx_strand_id
1 'polypeptide(L)'
;MQIGKVQDRSEYRELWDKGIVPRKLMPRDPSRAYAVAPDAIKRDVMNFRGEWKNGVFRRFTKAEQQAKRKAYQKSKRYKAIVTKAQNKYKKTKKSKTTRKKYNSSEKAKEARRLQQLKNRIKRNAYQVKYRAQPKVKAKIKAYDNRPEVKARKRQLERERNKRKRV
;
A
#
# COMPACT_ATOMS: atom_id res chain seq x y z
N MET A 1 30.56 5.51 -53.65
CA MET A 1 30.15 4.28 -52.92
C MET A 1 28.90 4.59 -52.12
N GLN A 2 27.76 3.99 -52.46
CA GLN A 2 26.56 4.04 -51.61
C GLN A 2 26.79 3.07 -50.45
N ILE A 3 27.08 3.62 -49.27
CA ILE A 3 27.30 2.83 -48.05
C ILE A 3 25.91 2.54 -47.47
N GLY A 4 25.54 1.26 -47.44
CA GLY A 4 24.27 0.79 -46.88
C GLY A 4 24.07 1.30 -45.44
N LYS A 5 22.82 1.54 -45.05
CA LYS A 5 22.45 1.96 -43.70
C LYS A 5 22.88 0.87 -42.70
N VAL A 6 23.98 1.08 -41.99
CA VAL A 6 24.45 0.20 -40.91
C VAL A 6 23.35 0.07 -39.86
N GLN A 7 22.86 -1.15 -39.60
CA GLN A 7 21.68 -1.36 -38.77
C GLN A 7 22.05 -1.65 -37.30
N ASP A 8 23.18 -2.30 -37.04
CA ASP A 8 23.56 -2.74 -35.68
C ASP A 8 25.05 -2.56 -35.30
N ARG A 9 25.32 -2.61 -33.97
CA ARG A 9 26.67 -2.39 -33.38
C ARG A 9 27.71 -3.45 -33.75
N SER A 10 27.29 -4.71 -33.91
CA SER A 10 28.16 -5.81 -34.35
C SER A 10 28.55 -5.65 -35.82
N GLU A 11 27.58 -5.33 -36.66
CA GLU A 11 27.74 -5.11 -38.09
C GLU A 11 28.75 -3.98 -38.39
N TYR A 12 28.71 -2.88 -37.64
CA TYR A 12 29.72 -1.83 -37.74
C TYR A 12 31.13 -2.30 -37.33
N ARG A 13 31.25 -3.12 -36.27
CA ARG A 13 32.54 -3.58 -35.75
C ARG A 13 33.27 -4.45 -36.76
N GLU A 14 32.54 -5.33 -37.43
CA GLU A 14 33.05 -6.16 -38.52
C GLU A 14 33.46 -5.31 -39.74
N LEU A 15 32.67 -4.29 -40.09
CA LEU A 15 32.99 -3.38 -41.19
C LEU A 15 34.18 -2.44 -40.85
N TRP A 16 34.36 -2.12 -39.57
CA TRP A 16 35.48 -1.33 -39.06
C TRP A 16 36.79 -2.11 -39.03
N ASP A 17 36.77 -3.36 -38.56
CA ASP A 17 37.93 -4.26 -38.61
C ASP A 17 38.36 -4.51 -40.08
N LYS A 18 37.40 -4.47 -41.01
CA LYS A 18 37.63 -4.54 -42.46
C LYS A 18 38.05 -3.20 -43.10
N GLY A 19 38.14 -2.10 -42.34
CA GLY A 19 38.62 -0.79 -42.80
C GLY A 19 37.62 0.03 -43.64
N ILE A 20 36.35 -0.35 -43.65
CA ILE A 20 35.34 0.20 -44.59
C ILE A 20 34.70 1.51 -44.07
N VAL A 21 34.63 1.71 -42.74
CA VAL A 21 33.85 2.83 -42.15
C VAL A 21 34.72 3.84 -41.36
N PRO A 22 34.67 5.16 -41.69
CA PRO A 22 35.43 6.19 -40.99
C PRO A 22 34.96 6.50 -39.56
N ARG A 23 35.92 6.67 -38.64
CA ARG A 23 35.70 7.06 -37.22
C ARG A 23 34.86 8.33 -37.01
N LYS A 24 34.89 9.28 -37.95
CA LYS A 24 34.13 10.55 -37.88
C LYS A 24 32.61 10.37 -37.96
N LEU A 25 32.12 9.19 -38.37
CA LEU A 25 30.69 8.88 -38.41
C LEU A 25 30.12 8.34 -37.09
N MET A 26 30.93 8.23 -36.02
CA MET A 26 30.40 7.84 -34.71
C MET A 26 29.63 8.99 -34.03
N PRO A 27 28.44 8.71 -33.44
CA PRO A 27 27.93 9.54 -32.36
C PRO A 27 28.94 9.55 -31.22
N ARG A 28 29.19 10.72 -30.63
CA ARG A 28 30.22 10.95 -29.59
C ARG A 28 30.12 10.00 -28.37
N ASP A 29 28.93 9.43 -28.11
CA ASP A 29 28.68 8.37 -27.12
C ASP A 29 27.92 7.18 -27.77
N PRO A 30 28.61 6.20 -28.36
CA PRO A 30 27.97 5.07 -29.05
C PRO A 30 27.24 4.13 -28.09
N SER A 31 27.70 4.05 -26.83
CA SER A 31 27.03 3.32 -25.74
C SER A 31 25.67 3.90 -25.36
N ARG A 32 25.33 5.11 -25.79
CA ARG A 32 24.05 5.78 -25.50
C ARG A 32 23.16 5.86 -26.73
N ALA A 33 23.77 5.97 -27.92
CA ALA A 33 23.08 5.97 -29.21
C ALA A 33 22.54 4.58 -29.59
N TYR A 34 23.26 3.50 -29.26
CA TYR A 34 22.89 2.13 -29.62
C TYR A 34 22.60 1.24 -28.41
N ALA A 35 22.64 1.75 -27.18
CA ALA A 35 22.10 1.02 -26.02
C ALA A 35 20.58 1.13 -25.97
N VAL A 36 19.91 0.38 -26.83
CA VAL A 36 18.77 -0.37 -26.32
C VAL A 36 19.39 -1.59 -25.66
N ALA A 37 19.75 -1.48 -24.37
CA ALA A 37 20.20 -2.68 -23.66
C ALA A 37 19.07 -3.73 -23.80
N PRO A 38 19.37 -5.01 -24.08
CA PRO A 38 18.34 -6.06 -24.09
C PRO A 38 17.60 -6.09 -22.73
N ASP A 39 18.26 -5.63 -21.68
CA ASP A 39 17.71 -5.45 -20.33
C ASP A 39 17.11 -4.07 -20.03
N ALA A 40 17.27 -3.08 -20.93
CA ALA A 40 16.59 -1.78 -20.78
C ALA A 40 15.06 -1.95 -20.89
N ILE A 41 14.61 -2.97 -21.62
CA ILE A 41 13.22 -3.40 -21.67
C ILE A 41 12.76 -3.98 -20.30
N LYS A 42 13.68 -4.51 -19.48
CA LYS A 42 13.35 -5.07 -18.15
C LYS A 42 13.09 -4.00 -17.08
N ARG A 43 13.49 -2.76 -17.32
CA ARG A 43 12.92 -1.65 -16.54
C ARG A 43 11.65 -1.26 -17.26
N ASP A 44 10.57 -1.84 -16.77
CA ASP A 44 9.19 -1.53 -17.07
C ASP A 44 8.85 -0.09 -16.58
N VAL A 45 9.63 0.89 -17.02
CA VAL A 45 9.48 2.31 -16.76
C VAL A 45 8.34 2.75 -17.66
N MET A 46 7.16 2.99 -17.08
CA MET A 46 6.06 3.58 -17.83
C MET A 46 6.55 4.85 -18.52
N ASN A 47 6.60 4.82 -19.85
CA ASN A 47 6.99 5.96 -20.66
C ASN A 47 5.84 6.97 -20.68
N PHE A 48 5.79 7.84 -19.67
CA PHE A 48 4.86 8.98 -19.63
C PHE A 48 5.21 10.08 -20.65
N ARG A 49 6.17 9.87 -21.55
CA ARG A 49 6.66 10.89 -22.50
C ARG A 49 5.92 10.89 -23.83
N GLY A 50 5.34 9.76 -24.22
CA GLY A 50 4.71 9.61 -25.52
C GLY A 50 4.39 8.14 -25.84
N GLU A 51 3.83 7.91 -27.01
CA GLU A 51 3.53 6.59 -27.56
C GLU A 51 4.04 6.48 -29.00
N TRP A 52 4.50 5.30 -29.36
CA TRP A 52 4.78 4.96 -30.76
C TRP A 52 3.46 4.58 -31.43
N LYS A 53 3.15 5.26 -32.54
CA LYS A 53 2.03 4.92 -33.42
C LYS A 53 2.54 4.88 -34.85
N ASN A 54 2.34 3.74 -35.52
CA ASN A 54 2.72 3.54 -36.92
C ASN A 54 4.18 3.94 -37.21
N GLY A 55 5.12 3.51 -36.35
CA GLY A 55 6.55 3.83 -36.50
C GLY A 55 6.95 5.27 -36.15
N VAL A 56 6.01 6.15 -35.80
CA VAL A 56 6.28 7.55 -35.41
C VAL A 56 6.03 7.75 -33.91
N PHE A 57 6.99 8.36 -33.22
CA PHE A 57 6.87 8.66 -31.80
C PHE A 57 6.10 9.97 -31.56
N ARG A 58 4.90 9.87 -31.00
CA ARG A 58 4.09 11.03 -30.60
C ARG A 58 4.34 11.38 -29.14
N ARG A 59 4.81 12.59 -28.87
CA ARG A 59 4.93 13.11 -27.49
C ARG A 59 3.57 13.47 -26.91
N PHE A 60 3.36 13.12 -25.65
CA PHE A 60 2.18 13.58 -24.91
C PHE A 60 2.33 15.04 -24.51
N THR A 61 1.24 15.79 -24.64
CA THR A 61 1.07 17.11 -24.03
C THR A 61 1.16 17.00 -22.50
N LYS A 62 1.50 18.10 -21.81
CA LYS A 62 1.59 18.10 -20.33
C LYS A 62 0.30 17.59 -19.67
N ALA A 63 -0.87 17.94 -20.23
CA ALA A 63 -2.17 17.48 -19.75
C ALA A 63 -2.34 15.96 -19.87
N GLU A 64 -2.03 15.38 -21.04
CA GLU A 64 -2.06 13.94 -21.26
C GLU A 64 -1.09 13.19 -20.34
N GLN A 65 0.10 13.75 -20.11
CA GLN A 65 1.08 13.16 -19.18
C GLN A 65 0.53 13.15 -17.75
N GLN A 66 -0.09 14.24 -17.32
CA GLN A 66 -0.68 14.32 -15.98
C GLN A 66 -1.86 13.35 -15.83
N ALA A 67 -2.70 13.22 -16.85
CA ALA A 67 -3.80 12.25 -16.88
C ALA A 67 -3.27 10.81 -16.79
N LYS A 68 -2.27 10.44 -17.59
CA LYS A 68 -1.64 9.12 -17.54
C LYS A 68 -0.96 8.83 -16.20
N ARG A 69 -0.29 9.82 -15.59
CA ARG A 69 0.28 9.68 -14.23
C ARG A 69 -0.80 9.43 -13.19
N LYS A 70 -1.89 10.19 -13.22
CA LYS A 70 -3.05 10.00 -12.33
C LYS A 70 -3.68 8.63 -12.52
N ALA A 71 -3.87 8.18 -13.76
CA ALA A 71 -4.39 6.86 -14.08
C ALA A 71 -3.46 5.75 -13.57
N TYR A 72 -2.16 5.89 -13.79
CA TYR A 72 -1.15 4.95 -13.30
C TYR A 72 -1.14 4.86 -11.77
N GLN A 73 -1.19 6.00 -11.06
CA GLN A 73 -1.26 6.02 -9.59
C GLN A 73 -2.48 5.25 -9.04
N LYS A 74 -3.57 5.18 -9.80
CA LYS A 74 -4.78 4.41 -9.45
C LYS A 74 -4.67 2.92 -9.81
N SER A 75 -3.72 2.55 -10.68
CA SER A 75 -3.57 1.17 -11.18
C SER A 75 -3.21 0.18 -10.06
N LYS A 76 -3.66 -1.07 -10.22
CA LYS A 76 -3.29 -2.17 -9.31
C LYS A 76 -1.77 -2.36 -9.24
N ARG A 77 -1.10 -2.20 -10.38
CA ARG A 77 0.35 -2.34 -10.49
C ARG A 77 1.12 -1.30 -9.68
N TYR A 78 0.75 -0.02 -9.77
CA TYR A 78 1.37 1.03 -8.96
C TYR A 78 1.16 0.76 -7.46
N LYS A 79 -0.08 0.41 -7.08
CA LYS A 79 -0.39 0.03 -5.69
C LYS A 79 0.51 -1.10 -5.20
N ALA A 80 0.68 -2.16 -6.00
CA ALA A 80 1.57 -3.29 -5.65
C ALA A 80 3.03 -2.86 -5.45
N ILE A 81 3.58 -2.02 -6.35
CA ILE A 81 4.95 -1.49 -6.22
C ILE A 81 5.09 -0.67 -4.93
N VAL A 82 4.17 0.26 -4.69
CA VAL A 82 4.17 1.12 -3.50
C VAL A 82 4.05 0.28 -2.24
N THR A 83 3.14 -0.70 -2.19
CA THR A 83 2.98 -1.59 -1.04
C THR A 83 4.24 -2.42 -0.80
N LYS A 84 4.88 -2.96 -1.85
CA LYS A 84 6.16 -3.69 -1.73
C LYS A 84 7.25 -2.79 -1.14
N ALA A 85 7.39 -1.56 -1.65
CA ALA A 85 8.35 -0.59 -1.15
C ALA A 85 8.08 -0.19 0.31
N GLN A 86 6.82 0.09 0.66
CA GLN A 86 6.40 0.39 2.04
C GLN A 86 6.69 -0.77 3.00
N ASN A 87 6.36 -2.00 2.59
CA ASN A 87 6.62 -3.19 3.42
C ASN A 87 8.12 -3.45 3.60
N LYS A 88 8.93 -3.21 2.57
CA LYS A 88 10.40 -3.22 2.69
C LYS A 88 10.87 -2.17 3.70
N TYR A 89 10.36 -0.94 3.62
CA TYR A 89 10.71 0.14 4.55
C TYR A 89 10.30 -0.18 6.00
N LYS A 90 9.10 -0.72 6.23
CA LYS A 90 8.60 -1.12 7.57
C LYS A 90 9.52 -2.14 8.27
N LYS A 91 10.25 -2.96 7.52
CA LYS A 91 11.17 -3.96 8.08
C LYS A 91 12.50 -3.36 8.54
N THR A 92 12.86 -2.16 8.08
CA THR A 92 14.13 -1.49 8.43
C THR A 92 14.18 -1.11 9.91
N LYS A 93 15.41 -1.07 10.48
CA LYS A 93 15.64 -0.63 11.86
C LYS A 93 15.11 0.80 12.10
N LYS A 94 15.39 1.71 11.17
CA LYS A 94 14.92 3.12 11.21
C LYS A 94 13.40 3.21 11.30
N SER A 95 12.66 2.48 10.47
CA SER A 95 11.19 2.50 10.53
C SER A 95 10.66 1.93 11.86
N LYS A 96 11.25 0.82 12.35
CA LYS A 96 10.86 0.20 13.62
C LYS A 96 11.06 1.14 14.80
N THR A 97 12.21 1.83 14.89
CA THR A 97 12.49 2.77 15.98
C THR A 97 11.56 3.98 15.95
N THR A 98 11.35 4.60 14.78
CA THR A 98 10.41 5.71 14.63
C THR A 98 8.98 5.29 15.00
N ARG A 99 8.53 4.10 14.57
CA ARG A 99 7.20 3.58 14.93
C ARG A 99 7.07 3.34 16.43
N LYS A 100 8.10 2.80 17.09
CA LYS A 100 8.11 2.60 18.54
C LYS A 100 7.99 3.95 19.28
N LYS A 101 8.81 4.94 18.90
CA LYS A 101 8.79 6.29 19.47
C LYS A 101 7.43 6.97 19.30
N TYR A 102 6.82 6.88 18.12
CA TYR A 102 5.48 7.40 17.90
C TYR A 102 4.44 6.65 18.74
N ASN A 103 4.48 5.32 18.77
CA ASN A 103 3.51 4.51 19.51
C ASN A 103 3.56 4.70 21.03
N SER A 104 4.70 5.14 21.58
CA SER A 104 4.89 5.49 22.99
C SER A 104 4.58 6.97 23.30
N SER A 105 4.37 7.81 22.28
CA SER A 105 3.99 9.22 22.47
C SER A 105 2.61 9.34 23.10
N GLU A 106 2.41 10.37 23.92
CA GLU A 106 1.09 10.65 24.54
C GLU A 106 0.00 10.87 23.49
N LYS A 107 0.31 11.60 22.41
CA LYS A 107 -0.62 11.78 21.29
C LYS A 107 -1.14 10.45 20.72
N ALA A 108 -0.27 9.45 20.57
CA ALA A 108 -0.68 8.14 20.07
C ALA A 108 -1.47 7.34 21.11
N LYS A 109 -1.12 7.45 22.40
CA LYS A 109 -1.87 6.81 23.50
C LYS A 109 -3.26 7.40 23.64
N GLU A 110 -3.37 8.72 23.59
CA GLU A 110 -4.63 9.46 23.64
C GLU A 110 -5.56 9.08 22.48
N ALA A 111 -5.03 9.04 21.26
CA ALA A 111 -5.78 8.60 20.09
C ALA A 111 -6.34 7.16 20.27
N ARG A 112 -5.56 6.24 20.87
CA ARG A 112 -6.05 4.89 21.20
C ARG A 112 -7.14 4.90 22.26
N ARG A 113 -6.99 5.69 23.33
CA ARG A 113 -8.00 5.83 24.39
C ARG A 113 -9.31 6.37 23.83
N LEU A 114 -9.25 7.42 23.00
CA LEU A 114 -10.42 7.99 22.32
C LEU A 114 -11.10 6.97 21.41
N GLN A 115 -10.32 6.19 20.66
CA GLN A 115 -10.89 5.14 19.81
C GLN A 115 -11.54 4.02 20.63
N GLN A 116 -10.93 3.60 21.74
CA GLN A 116 -11.49 2.62 22.66
C GLN A 116 -12.80 3.12 23.27
N LEU A 117 -12.85 4.40 23.67
CA LEU A 117 -14.04 5.03 24.21
C LEU A 117 -15.16 5.06 23.17
N LYS A 118 -14.87 5.48 21.93
CA LYS A 118 -15.81 5.44 20.80
C LYS A 118 -16.36 4.04 20.57
N ASN A 119 -15.48 3.03 20.57
CA ASN A 119 -15.87 1.63 20.40
C ASN A 119 -16.75 1.14 21.57
N ARG A 120 -16.43 1.53 22.81
CA ARG A 120 -17.22 1.19 24.00
C ARG A 120 -18.60 1.81 23.95
N ILE A 121 -18.70 3.09 23.61
CA ILE A 121 -19.98 3.79 23.44
C ILE A 121 -20.82 3.09 22.36
N LYS A 122 -20.23 2.79 21.20
CA LYS A 122 -20.90 2.08 20.11
C LYS A 122 -21.41 0.70 20.54
N ARG A 123 -20.58 -0.08 21.25
CA ARG A 123 -20.98 -1.39 21.78
C ARG A 123 -22.08 -1.29 22.82
N ASN A 124 -21.99 -0.33 23.75
CA ASN A 124 -23.00 -0.13 24.79
C ASN A 124 -24.33 0.29 24.18
N ALA A 125 -24.33 1.24 23.24
CA ALA A 125 -25.53 1.64 22.51
C ALA A 125 -26.18 0.45 21.78
N TYR A 126 -25.38 -0.39 21.14
CA TYR A 126 -25.86 -1.62 20.52
C TYR A 126 -26.47 -2.59 21.55
N GLN A 127 -25.81 -2.82 22.68
CA GLN A 127 -26.31 -3.71 23.73
C GLN A 127 -27.61 -3.22 24.37
N VAL A 128 -27.74 -1.91 24.60
CA VAL A 128 -28.97 -1.30 25.12
C VAL A 128 -30.12 -1.54 24.14
N LYS A 129 -29.91 -1.23 22.85
CA LYS A 129 -30.92 -1.48 21.81
C LYS A 129 -31.29 -2.96 21.70
N TYR A 130 -30.30 -3.85 21.74
CA TYR A 130 -30.52 -5.29 21.68
C TYR A 130 -31.33 -5.81 22.88
N ARG A 131 -30.98 -5.40 24.11
CA ARG A 131 -31.70 -5.79 25.34
C ARG A 131 -33.10 -5.19 25.45
N ALA A 132 -33.33 -4.03 24.83
CA ALA A 132 -34.63 -3.39 24.79
C ALA A 132 -35.65 -4.13 23.89
N GLN A 133 -35.19 -5.00 22.98
CA GLN A 133 -36.08 -5.79 22.14
C GLN A 133 -37.01 -6.66 23.00
N PRO A 134 -38.32 -6.72 22.70
CA PRO A 134 -39.31 -7.40 23.54
C PRO A 134 -38.98 -8.89 23.72
N LYS A 135 -38.59 -9.58 22.65
CA LYS A 135 -38.17 -10.99 22.68
C LYS A 135 -36.96 -11.23 23.59
N VAL A 136 -35.97 -10.33 23.55
CA VAL A 136 -34.76 -10.44 24.38
C VAL A 136 -35.07 -10.12 25.83
N LYS A 137 -35.84 -9.06 26.08
CA LYS A 137 -36.28 -8.64 27.41
C LYS A 137 -37.08 -9.74 28.11
N ALA A 138 -38.01 -10.40 27.39
CA ALA A 138 -38.76 -11.53 27.91
C ALA A 138 -37.85 -12.71 28.29
N LYS A 139 -36.87 -13.05 27.44
CA LYS A 139 -35.88 -14.10 27.74
C LYS A 139 -35.04 -13.77 28.97
N ILE A 140 -34.57 -12.53 29.09
CA ILE A 140 -33.80 -12.08 30.27
C ILE A 140 -34.67 -12.21 31.53
N LYS A 141 -35.93 -11.74 31.50
CA LYS A 141 -36.86 -11.84 32.63
C LYS A 141 -37.14 -13.30 33.02
N ALA A 142 -37.36 -14.17 32.04
CA ALA A 142 -37.58 -15.60 32.27
C ALA A 142 -36.35 -16.28 32.89
N TYR A 143 -35.15 -15.96 32.41
CA TYR A 143 -33.89 -16.46 33.00
C TYR A 143 -33.70 -15.98 34.45
N ASP A 144 -33.91 -14.69 34.69
CA ASP A 144 -33.78 -14.08 36.02
C ASP A 144 -34.82 -14.59 37.03
N ASN A 145 -35.95 -15.11 36.56
CA ASN A 145 -36.99 -15.68 37.40
C ASN A 145 -36.73 -17.11 37.86
N ARG A 146 -35.73 -17.80 37.31
CA ARG A 146 -35.37 -19.17 37.73
C ARG A 146 -34.92 -19.18 39.20
N PRO A 147 -35.36 -20.15 40.01
CA PRO A 147 -35.07 -20.20 41.45
C PRO A 147 -33.57 -20.29 41.74
N GLU A 148 -32.84 -21.10 40.97
CA GLU A 148 -31.38 -21.25 41.06
C GLU A 148 -30.65 -19.92 40.84
N VAL A 149 -31.06 -19.15 39.82
CA VAL A 149 -30.46 -17.85 39.49
C VAL A 149 -30.72 -16.82 40.58
N LYS A 150 -31.95 -16.79 41.13
CA LYS A 150 -32.31 -15.92 42.26
C LYS A 150 -31.51 -16.26 43.51
N ALA A 151 -31.38 -17.55 43.86
CA ALA A 151 -30.60 -18.00 45.00
C ALA A 151 -29.13 -17.57 44.87
N ARG A 152 -28.54 -17.75 43.67
CA ARG A 152 -27.17 -17.32 43.39
C ARG A 152 -26.97 -15.81 43.47
N LYS A 153 -27.92 -15.00 42.97
CA LYS A 153 -27.87 -13.52 43.10
C LYS A 153 -27.88 -13.08 44.56
N ARG A 154 -28.75 -13.68 45.39
CA ARG A 154 -28.81 -13.41 46.84
C ARG A 154 -27.52 -13.80 47.54
N GLN A 155 -26.92 -14.94 47.19
CA GLN A 155 -25.65 -15.37 47.76
C GLN A 155 -24.50 -14.40 47.39
N LEU A 156 -24.40 -13.99 46.12
CA LEU A 156 -23.42 -12.99 45.68
C LEU A 156 -23.58 -11.65 46.41
N GLU A 157 -24.81 -11.23 46.66
CA GLU A 157 -25.09 -10.02 47.42
C GLU A 157 -24.65 -10.13 48.88
N ARG A 158 -24.93 -11.26 49.53
CA ARG A 158 -24.43 -11.54 50.90
C ARG A 158 -22.91 -11.50 50.96
N GLU A 159 -22.23 -12.16 50.02
CA GLU A 159 -20.75 -12.14 49.95
C GLU A 159 -20.20 -10.73 49.69
N ARG A 160 -20.84 -9.96 48.82
CA ARG A 160 -20.45 -8.55 48.59
C ARG A 160 -20.62 -7.70 49.84
N ASN A 161 -21.68 -7.92 50.60
CA ASN A 161 -21.94 -7.18 51.84
C ASN A 161 -20.98 -7.59 52.96
N LYS A 162 -20.59 -8.87 53.05
CA LYS A 162 -19.53 -9.32 53.96
C LYS A 162 -18.19 -8.65 53.65
N ARG A 163 -17.77 -8.64 52.38
CA ARG A 163 -16.52 -7.98 51.93
C ARG A 163 -16.48 -6.47 52.16
N LYS A 164 -17.62 -5.82 52.31
CA LYS A 164 -17.72 -4.38 52.63
C LYS A 164 -17.68 -4.10 54.13
N ARG A 165 -17.92 -5.12 54.96
CA ARG A 165 -17.98 -5.02 56.42
C ARG A 165 -16.70 -5.50 57.11
N VAL A 166 -15.79 -6.12 56.35
CA VAL A 166 -14.39 -6.42 56.71
C VAL A 166 -13.54 -5.29 56.17
#